data_AF-A0A0A0DD29-F1
#
_entry.id   AF-A0A0A0DD29-F1
#
_cell.length_a   1.000
_cell.length_b   1.000
_cell.length_c   1.000
_cell.angle_alpha   90.00
_cell.angle_beta   90.00
_cell.angle_gamma   90.00
#
_symmetry.space_group_name_H-M   'P 1'
#
loop_
_entity.id
_entity.type
_entity.pdbx_description
1 polymer ?
#
loop_
_entity_poly.entity_id
_entity_poly.type
_entity_poly.pdbx_seq_one_letter_code
_entity_poly.pdbx_strand_id
1 'polypeptide(L)'
;MEIDIEKTGAAVPGSRGSGLALVAAAAQRPEPIPVYAEMSSVNPVFLLPAALDARAEGIAAGFVDSLTLGAGQFCTNPGLIFAVEGAGLDRFLAAAGAGGAPPKAAPQLAASS
;
A
#
# COMPACT_ATOMS: atom_id res chain seq x y z
N MET A 1 -15.46 -15.47 -12.24
CA MET A 1 -15.89 -14.47 -11.25
C MET A 1 -17.02 -13.69 -11.88
N GLU A 2 -18.23 -14.21 -11.73
CA GLU A 2 -19.46 -13.54 -12.15
C GLU A 2 -19.78 -12.54 -11.05
N ILE A 3 -19.64 -11.25 -11.34
CA ILE A 3 -20.15 -10.21 -10.44
C ILE A 3 -21.63 -10.10 -10.77
N ASP A 4 -22.48 -10.68 -9.93
CA ASP A 4 -23.92 -10.50 -10.00
C ASP A 4 -24.26 -9.03 -9.67
N ILE A 5 -24.58 -8.28 -10.72
CA ILE A 5 -24.83 -6.82 -10.72
C ILE A 5 -26.31 -6.49 -10.35
N GLU A 6 -27.06 -7.46 -9.82
CA GLU A 6 -28.45 -7.26 -9.36
C GLU A 6 -28.57 -6.54 -8.00
N LYS A 7 -27.48 -6.37 -7.24
CA LYS A 7 -27.48 -5.59 -5.99
C LYS A 7 -27.13 -4.12 -6.23
N THR A 8 -27.93 -3.23 -5.64
CA THR A 8 -27.63 -1.81 -5.45
C THR A 8 -26.29 -1.65 -4.71
N GLY A 9 -25.20 -1.48 -5.46
CA GLY A 9 -23.86 -1.20 -4.97
C GLY A 9 -22.93 -2.41 -4.90
N ALA A 10 -21.69 -2.25 -5.41
CA ALA A 10 -20.62 -3.24 -5.31
C ALA A 10 -19.31 -2.59 -4.82
N ALA A 11 -18.60 -3.30 -3.93
CA ALA A 11 -17.26 -2.94 -3.48
C ALA A 11 -16.23 -3.82 -4.21
N VAL A 12 -15.27 -3.21 -4.92
CA VAL A 12 -14.28 -3.95 -5.73
C VAL A 12 -12.87 -3.49 -5.38
N PRO A 13 -12.04 -4.35 -4.76
CA PRO A 13 -10.61 -4.10 -4.63
C PRO A 13 -9.90 -4.37 -5.95
N GLY A 14 -8.93 -3.53 -6.30
CA GLY A 14 -8.13 -3.75 -7.50
C GLY A 14 -7.23 -2.60 -7.86
N SER A 15 -6.67 -2.66 -9.07
CA SER A 15 -5.90 -1.54 -9.60
C SER A 15 -6.79 -0.33 -9.88
N ARG A 16 -6.21 0.88 -9.82
CA ARG A 16 -6.90 2.11 -10.23
C ARG A 16 -7.49 2.00 -11.65
N GLY A 17 -6.78 1.38 -12.58
CA GLY A 17 -7.24 1.20 -13.96
C GLY A 17 -8.51 0.36 -14.05
N SER A 18 -8.49 -0.83 -13.44
CA SER A 18 -9.65 -1.74 -13.42
C SER A 18 -10.83 -1.15 -12.66
N GLY A 19 -10.58 -0.50 -11.53
CA GLY A 19 -11.64 0.17 -10.77
C GLY A 19 -12.30 1.30 -11.57
N LEU A 20 -11.53 2.11 -12.31
CA LEU A 20 -12.07 3.24 -13.08
C LEU A 20 -12.90 2.74 -14.27
N ALA A 21 -12.47 1.64 -14.88
CA ALA A 21 -13.24 0.98 -15.93
C ALA A 21 -14.60 0.48 -15.39
N LEU A 22 -14.63 -0.09 -14.19
CA LEU A 22 -15.87 -0.54 -13.54
C LEU A 22 -16.79 0.62 -13.16
N VAL A 23 -16.23 1.70 -12.59
CA VAL A 23 -16.99 2.93 -12.29
C VAL A 23 -17.61 3.51 -13.57
N ALA A 24 -16.83 3.58 -14.66
CA ALA A 24 -17.33 4.07 -15.94
C ALA A 24 -18.45 3.19 -16.50
N ALA A 25 -18.27 1.87 -16.49
CA ALA A 25 -19.28 0.93 -16.98
C ALA A 25 -20.59 1.02 -16.18
N ALA A 26 -20.51 1.10 -14.85
CA ALA A 26 -21.68 1.21 -13.97
C ALA A 26 -22.45 2.51 -14.17
N ALA A 27 -21.74 3.62 -14.43
CA ALA A 27 -22.36 4.92 -14.69
C ALA A 27 -23.09 5.00 -16.04
N GLN A 28 -22.71 4.17 -17.03
CA GLN A 28 -23.33 4.13 -18.36
C GLN A 28 -24.54 3.19 -18.45
N ARG A 29 -24.95 2.56 -17.34
CA ARG A 29 -26.15 1.73 -17.30
C ARG A 29 -27.42 2.59 -17.49
N PRO A 30 -28.51 2.04 -18.08
CA PRO A 30 -29.80 2.74 -18.13
C PRO A 30 -30.31 3.19 -16.75
N GLU A 31 -30.02 2.39 -15.73
CA GLU A 31 -30.16 2.75 -14.31
C GLU A 31 -28.76 2.69 -13.66
N PRO A 32 -28.09 3.85 -13.49
CA PRO A 32 -26.76 3.91 -12.89
C PRO A 32 -26.74 3.36 -11.47
N ILE A 33 -25.70 2.59 -11.12
CA ILE A 33 -25.49 2.10 -9.76
C ILE A 33 -24.21 2.69 -9.15
N PRO A 34 -24.17 2.92 -7.84
CA PRO A 34 -22.94 3.34 -7.17
C PRO A 34 -21.89 2.22 -7.16
N VAL A 35 -20.63 2.57 -7.41
CA VAL A 35 -19.48 1.66 -7.27
C VAL A 35 -18.51 2.28 -6.28
N TYR A 36 -18.12 1.50 -5.27
CA TYR A 36 -17.10 1.88 -4.30
C TYR A 36 -15.85 1.05 -4.58
N ALA A 37 -14.85 1.66 -5.21
CA ALA A 37 -13.63 0.96 -5.61
C ALA A 37 -12.44 1.39 -4.74
N GLU A 38 -11.80 0.42 -4.09
CA GLU A 38 -10.52 0.61 -3.38
C GLU A 38 -9.39 0.43 -4.40
N MET A 39 -8.66 1.52 -4.70
CA MET A 39 -7.86 1.68 -5.92
C MET A 39 -6.34 1.82 -5.69
N SER A 40 -5.81 1.14 -4.67
CA SER A 40 -4.41 1.26 -4.23
C SER A 40 -4.04 2.65 -3.68
N SER A 41 -3.02 2.68 -2.83
CA SER A 41 -2.49 3.89 -2.18
C SER A 41 -0.98 3.71 -1.98
N VAL A 42 -0.25 4.82 -1.98
CA VAL A 42 1.20 4.85 -1.68
C VAL A 42 1.50 5.01 -0.18
N ASN A 43 0.49 5.36 0.63
CA ASN A 43 0.55 5.51 2.09
C ASN A 43 1.79 6.26 2.59
N PRO A 44 1.87 7.59 2.35
CA PRO A 44 3.05 8.37 2.69
C PRO A 44 3.27 8.44 4.20
N VAL A 45 4.53 8.29 4.62
CA VAL A 45 4.98 8.42 6.02
C VAL A 45 5.84 9.67 6.15
N PHE A 46 5.55 10.49 7.17
CA PHE A 46 6.35 11.68 7.49
C PHE A 46 7.21 11.43 8.73
N LEU A 47 8.53 11.46 8.56
CA LEU A 47 9.49 11.29 9.64
C LEU A 47 9.91 12.66 10.16
N LEU A 48 9.43 13.00 11.35
CA LEU A 48 9.74 14.27 11.99
C LEU A 48 11.12 14.23 12.67
N PRO A 49 11.92 15.32 12.66
CA PRO A 49 13.29 15.34 13.17
C PRO A 49 13.42 14.83 14.62
N ALA A 50 12.59 15.33 15.53
CA ALA A 50 12.64 14.92 16.94
C ALA A 50 12.38 13.42 17.15
N ALA A 51 11.58 12.80 16.30
CA ALA A 51 11.33 11.36 16.37
C ALA A 51 12.54 10.56 15.85
N LEU A 52 13.22 11.04 14.82
CA LEU A 52 14.45 10.42 14.30
C LEU A 52 15.60 10.57 15.29
N ASP A 53 15.78 11.75 15.88
CA ASP A 53 16.82 11.98 16.88
C ASP A 53 16.68 11.02 18.07
N ALA A 54 15.45 10.81 18.53
CA ALA A 54 15.16 9.96 19.68
C ALA A 54 15.22 8.44 19.36
N ARG A 55 14.79 8.01 18.18
CA ARG A 55 14.50 6.58 17.92
C ARG A 55 14.60 6.14 16.47
N ALA A 56 15.54 6.71 15.69
CA ALA A 56 15.77 6.39 14.28
C ALA A 56 15.81 4.88 13.98
N GLU A 57 16.57 4.09 14.73
CA GLU A 57 16.78 2.66 14.46
C GLU A 57 15.52 1.84 14.72
N GLY A 58 14.77 2.15 15.78
CA GLY A 58 13.50 1.50 16.09
C GLY A 58 12.42 1.83 15.05
N ILE A 59 12.39 3.08 14.57
CA ILE A 59 11.51 3.49 13.47
C ILE A 59 11.91 2.76 12.18
N ALA A 60 13.20 2.65 11.87
CA ALA A 60 13.69 1.94 10.69
C ALA A 60 13.29 0.46 10.69
N ALA A 61 13.47 -0.23 11.82
CA ALA A 61 13.06 -1.62 11.98
C ALA A 61 11.55 -1.79 11.74
N GLY A 62 10.72 -0.99 12.43
CA GLY A 62 9.26 -1.04 12.26
C GLY A 62 8.81 -0.68 10.83
N PHE A 63 9.50 0.23 10.16
CA PHE A 63 9.23 0.57 8.77
C PHE A 63 9.52 -0.60 7.83
N VAL A 64 10.69 -1.25 7.95
CA VAL A 64 11.05 -2.42 7.13
C VAL A 64 10.09 -3.58 7.36
N ASP A 65 9.70 -3.83 8.60
CA ASP A 65 8.70 -4.85 8.93
C ASP A 65 7.36 -4.56 8.25
N SER A 66 6.86 -3.32 8.35
CA SER A 66 5.61 -2.92 7.70
C SER A 66 5.69 -2.94 6.17
N LEU A 67 6.85 -2.62 5.61
CA LEU A 67 7.09 -2.59 4.16
C LEU A 67 7.11 -4.01 3.58
N THR A 68 7.62 -4.98 4.33
CA THR A 68 7.81 -6.36 3.85
C THR A 68 6.71 -7.33 4.29
N LEU A 69 5.84 -6.92 5.23
CA LEU A 69 4.68 -7.68 5.68
C LEU A 69 3.82 -8.16 4.50
N GLY A 70 3.49 -9.45 4.48
CA GLY A 70 2.71 -10.05 3.39
C GLY A 70 3.36 -9.89 2.01
N ALA A 71 4.69 -9.87 1.94
CA ALA A 71 5.47 -9.60 0.73
C ALA A 71 5.13 -8.23 0.08
N GLY A 72 4.70 -7.26 0.88
CA GLY A 72 4.35 -5.91 0.43
C GLY A 72 2.97 -5.77 -0.21
N GLN A 73 2.13 -6.82 -0.18
CA GLN A 73 0.86 -6.86 -0.91
C GLN A 73 -0.32 -6.16 -0.19
N PHE A 74 -0.05 -5.42 0.88
CA PHE A 74 -1.06 -4.65 1.57
C PHE A 74 -1.34 -3.33 0.84
N CYS A 75 -2.62 -2.98 0.65
CA CYS A 75 -2.99 -1.67 0.12
C CYS A 75 -2.57 -0.50 1.03
N THR A 76 -2.26 -0.79 2.31
CA THR A 76 -1.72 0.13 3.32
C THR A 76 -0.20 0.07 3.46
N ASN A 77 0.50 -0.58 2.53
CA ASN A 77 1.96 -0.66 2.54
C ASN A 77 2.59 0.75 2.44
N PRO A 78 3.53 1.12 3.34
CA PRO A 78 4.10 2.46 3.37
C PRO A 78 5.17 2.63 2.28
N GLY A 79 4.73 2.97 1.07
CA GLY A 79 5.56 3.00 -0.13
C GLY A 79 6.33 4.31 -0.35
N LEU A 80 6.10 5.34 0.46
CA LEU A 80 6.76 6.64 0.33
C LEU A 80 7.07 7.25 1.70
N ILE A 81 8.27 7.82 1.85
CA ILE A 81 8.71 8.55 3.04
C ILE A 81 9.04 10.00 2.68
N PHE A 82 8.67 10.93 3.56
CA PHE A 82 9.17 12.30 3.60
C PHE A 82 9.93 12.53 4.91
N ALA A 83 11.12 13.10 4.83
CA ALA A 83 11.95 13.43 5.97
C ALA A 83 12.78 14.69 5.71
N VAL A 84 13.21 15.35 6.79
CA VAL A 84 14.19 16.45 6.71
C VAL A 84 15.58 15.85 6.80
N GLU A 85 16.50 16.35 5.97
CA GLU A 85 17.91 15.94 5.99
C GLU A 85 18.57 16.20 7.34
N GLY A 86 19.43 15.29 7.80
CA GLY A 86 20.16 15.40 9.04
C GLY A 86 20.57 14.05 9.63
N ALA A 87 21.33 14.08 10.73
CA ALA A 87 21.92 12.88 11.35
C ALA A 87 20.89 11.81 11.75
N GLY A 88 19.68 12.22 12.16
CA GLY A 88 18.58 11.30 12.45
C GLY A 88 18.12 10.51 11.22
N LEU A 89 18.07 11.15 10.04
CA LEU A 89 17.75 10.49 8.78
C LEU A 89 18.86 9.54 8.34
N ASP A 90 20.12 9.94 8.48
CA ASP A 90 21.27 9.09 8.15
C ASP A 90 21.27 7.79 8.97
N ARG A 91 21.00 7.89 10.28
CA ARG A 91 20.83 6.74 11.17
C ARG A 91 19.67 5.84 10.74
N PHE A 92 18.53 6.43 10.37
CA PHE A 92 17.39 5.67 9.86
C PHE A 92 17.72 4.91 8.58
N LEU A 93 18.36 5.56 7.60
CA LEU A 93 18.72 4.95 6.32
C LEU A 93 19.74 3.82 6.50
N ALA A 94 20.75 4.03 7.35
CA ALA A 94 21.74 3.00 7.67
C ALA A 94 21.08 1.77 8.32
N ALA A 95 20.19 1.97 9.28
CA ALA A 95 19.48 0.89 9.95
C ALA A 95 18.50 0.15 9.00
N ALA A 96 17.78 0.88 8.15
CA ALA A 96 16.87 0.30 7.18
C ALA A 96 17.61 -0.53 6.11
N GLY A 97 18.76 -0.06 5.63
CA GLY A 97 19.59 -0.76 4.64
C GLY A 97 20.29 -2.01 5.20
N ALA A 98 20.62 -2.03 6.49
CA ALA A 98 21.25 -3.17 7.15
C ALA A 98 20.31 -4.39 7.32
N GLY A 99 18.99 -4.21 7.24
CA GLY A 99 17.99 -5.29 7.26
C GLY A 99 17.92 -6.14 5.98
N GLY A 100 18.91 -6.02 5.09
CA GLY A 100 18.95 -6.57 3.74
C GLY A 100 19.02 -8.09 3.67
N ALA A 101 17.87 -8.75 3.83
CA ALA A 101 17.48 -9.90 3.04
C ALA A 101 15.96 -9.84 2.86
N PRO A 102 15.41 -9.91 1.63
CA PRO A 102 13.97 -10.03 1.48
C PRO A 102 13.51 -11.26 2.27
N PRO A 103 12.44 -11.17 3.08
CA PRO A 103 11.91 -12.34 3.76
C PRO A 103 11.62 -13.41 2.70
N LYS A 104 11.91 -14.67 3.03
CA LYS A 104 11.65 -15.83 2.16
C LYS A 104 10.28 -15.66 1.52
N ALA A 105 10.23 -15.63 0.19
CA ALA A 105 9.03 -15.33 -0.56
C ALA A 105 7.83 -16.06 0.03
N ALA A 106 6.91 -15.32 0.63
CA ALA A 106 5.63 -15.86 1.06
C ALA A 106 4.87 -16.30 -0.20
N PRO A 107 4.05 -17.37 -0.14
CA PRO A 107 3.19 -17.73 -1.26
C PRO A 107 2.34 -16.52 -1.63
N GLN A 108 2.61 -15.92 -2.78
CA GLN A 108 1.75 -14.90 -3.35
C GLN A 108 0.58 -15.61 -4.04
N LEU A 109 -0.60 -15.00 -4.03
CA LEU A 109 -1.70 -15.38 -4.90
C LEU A 109 -1.24 -15.20 -6.35
N ALA A 110 -0.62 -16.22 -6.92
CA ALA A 110 -0.44 -16.35 -8.35
C ALA A 110 -1.82 -16.66 -8.92
N ALA A 111 -2.38 -15.74 -9.69
CA ALA A 111 -3.53 -16.05 -10.51
C ALA A 111 -3.11 -17.18 -11.47
N SER A 112 -3.62 -18.39 -11.25
CA SER A 112 -3.55 -19.46 -12.23
C SER A 112 -4.36 -19.01 -13.44
N SER A 113 -3.67 -18.73 -14.54
CA SER A 113 -4.24 -18.46 -15.86
C SER A 113 -5.14 -19.60 -16.33
#